data_AF-A0A0B7ARG9-F1
#
_entry.id   AF-A0A0B7ARG9-F1
#
_cell.length_a   1.000
_cell.length_b   1.000
_cell.length_c   1.000
_cell.angle_alpha   90.00
_cell.angle_beta   90.00
_cell.angle_gamma   90.00
#
_symmetry.space_group_name_H-M   'P 1'
#
loop_
_entity.id
_entity.type
_entity.pdbx_description
1 polymer ?
#
loop_
_entity_poly.entity_id
_entity_poly.type
_entity_poly.pdbx_seq_one_letter_code
_entity_poly.pdbx_strand_id
1 'polypeptide(L)'
;MMEEQSDTINKSTDTTTSTSIQPKNVSARLWEKFKTLEKRTNEVTQKSTDKRIRQLQKQVMDTVKQEFTSAEDKAILEKCDLKLVQQEETSKIKIKRKSADYKSQTGAATSNHGAIDDLKGFLNINEHLQLRDNSRPPPPTALENHINDAIKSGDIQTAESLSDHLATRELGEKIVSAIDAKKFMEEKKVEEASAKAKRKRKLNWGFEPKHRWETKGNM
;
A
#
# COMPACT_ATOMS: atom_id res chain seq x y z
N MET A 1 -74.78 6.96 -0.24
CA MET A 1 -74.10 8.27 -0.17
C MET A 1 -73.24 8.25 1.07
N MET A 2 -71.91 8.21 1.07
CA MET A 2 -70.87 8.23 0.05
C MET A 2 -69.76 7.30 0.57
N GLU A 3 -69.13 6.56 -0.35
CA GLU A 3 -68.15 5.52 -0.11
C GLU A 3 -66.74 6.14 0.07
N GLU A 4 -65.98 5.60 1.02
CA GLU A 4 -64.64 6.04 1.43
C GLU A 4 -63.63 5.97 0.27
N GLN A 5 -62.89 7.06 0.05
CA GLN A 5 -61.73 7.06 -0.84
C GLN A 5 -60.51 6.58 -0.04
N SER A 6 -59.98 5.41 -0.41
CA SER A 6 -58.70 4.89 0.05
C SER A 6 -57.62 5.19 -1.00
N ASP A 7 -56.67 6.05 -0.63
CA ASP A 7 -55.46 6.32 -1.41
C ASP A 7 -54.50 5.13 -1.30
N THR A 8 -54.49 4.28 -2.32
CA THR A 8 -53.47 3.26 -2.53
C THR A 8 -52.40 3.81 -3.48
N ILE A 9 -51.28 4.26 -2.91
CA ILE A 9 -50.08 4.63 -3.66
C ILE A 9 -49.40 3.35 -4.15
N ASN A 10 -49.72 2.95 -5.39
CA ASN A 10 -48.99 1.92 -6.13
C ASN A 10 -47.58 2.42 -6.47
N LYS A 11 -46.58 1.99 -5.70
CA LYS A 11 -45.17 2.16 -6.04
C LYS A 11 -44.71 0.95 -6.86
N SER A 12 -44.93 1.00 -8.16
CA SER A 12 -44.40 0.06 -9.14
C SER A 12 -42.87 -0.01 -9.01
N THR A 13 -42.36 -1.17 -8.66
CA THR A 13 -40.93 -1.49 -8.75
C THR A 13 -40.71 -2.30 -10.00
N ASP A 14 -40.48 -1.60 -11.11
CA ASP A 14 -39.99 -2.22 -12.34
C ASP A 14 -38.55 -2.69 -12.12
N THR A 15 -38.40 -3.93 -11.67
CA THR A 15 -37.15 -4.68 -11.78
C THR A 15 -37.03 -5.17 -13.22
N THR A 16 -36.64 -4.27 -14.12
CA THR A 16 -36.28 -4.60 -15.49
C THR A 16 -34.98 -5.40 -15.51
N THR A 17 -35.11 -6.72 -15.49
CA THR A 17 -34.04 -7.63 -15.90
C THR A 17 -33.85 -7.45 -17.41
N SER A 18 -33.02 -6.49 -17.79
CA SER A 18 -32.71 -6.15 -19.18
C SER A 18 -31.84 -7.23 -19.82
N THR A 19 -32.47 -8.22 -20.43
CA THR A 19 -31.86 -9.01 -21.51
C THR A 19 -31.80 -8.12 -22.75
N SER A 20 -30.78 -7.25 -22.83
CA SER A 20 -30.65 -6.27 -23.92
C SER A 20 -30.23 -6.95 -25.21
N ILE A 21 -31.15 -7.07 -26.16
CA ILE A 21 -30.91 -7.56 -27.52
C ILE A 21 -29.95 -6.63 -28.25
N GLN A 22 -29.03 -7.18 -29.04
CA GLN A 22 -28.07 -6.40 -29.83
C GLN A 22 -28.78 -5.44 -30.80
N PRO A 23 -28.42 -4.16 -30.85
CA PRO A 23 -29.00 -3.21 -31.80
C PRO A 23 -28.60 -3.57 -33.24
N LYS A 24 -29.59 -3.53 -34.16
CA LYS A 24 -29.47 -4.02 -35.54
C LYS A 24 -28.36 -3.35 -36.38
N ASN A 25 -27.93 -2.15 -36.01
CA ASN A 25 -26.96 -1.33 -36.76
C ASN A 25 -25.54 -1.34 -36.18
N VAL A 26 -25.26 -2.21 -35.20
CA VAL A 26 -23.95 -2.26 -34.52
C VAL A 26 -23.34 -3.64 -34.73
N SER A 27 -22.06 -3.68 -35.15
CA SER A 27 -21.34 -4.95 -35.27
C SER A 27 -21.28 -5.67 -33.91
N ALA A 28 -21.37 -7.01 -33.92
CA ALA A 28 -21.35 -7.83 -32.71
C ALA A 28 -20.12 -7.53 -31.84
N ARG A 29 -18.96 -7.34 -32.49
CA ARG A 29 -17.71 -6.96 -31.84
C ARG A 29 -17.78 -5.61 -31.09
N LEU A 30 -18.43 -4.59 -31.68
CA LEU A 30 -18.61 -3.30 -30.99
C LEU A 30 -19.58 -3.44 -29.81
N TRP A 31 -20.62 -4.24 -29.97
CA TRP A 31 -21.60 -4.48 -28.92
C TRP A 31 -21.02 -5.23 -27.72
N GLU A 32 -20.20 -6.25 -27.95
CA GLU A 32 -19.45 -6.93 -26.90
C GLU A 32 -18.46 -5.99 -26.19
N LYS A 33 -17.76 -5.14 -26.96
CA LYS A 33 -16.88 -4.12 -26.40
C LYS A 33 -17.65 -3.10 -25.54
N PHE A 34 -18.85 -2.72 -25.96
CA PHE A 34 -19.73 -1.86 -25.19
C PHE A 34 -20.17 -2.53 -23.88
N LYS A 35 -20.63 -3.79 -23.95
CA LYS A 35 -21.06 -4.55 -22.77
C LYS A 35 -19.93 -4.80 -21.77
N THR A 36 -18.71 -5.04 -22.25
CA THR A 36 -17.52 -5.16 -21.39
C THR A 36 -17.15 -3.83 -20.73
N LEU A 37 -17.27 -2.71 -21.44
CA LEU A 37 -17.07 -1.37 -20.87
C LEU A 37 -18.15 -0.98 -19.85
N GLU A 38 -19.41 -1.32 -20.14
CA GLU A 38 -20.56 -1.12 -19.25
C GLU A 38 -20.35 -1.90 -17.94
N LYS A 39 -20.01 -3.19 -18.02
CA LYS A 39 -19.64 -4.02 -16.87
C LYS A 39 -18.51 -3.39 -16.06
N ARG A 40 -17.43 -2.98 -16.73
CA ARG A 40 -16.27 -2.36 -16.05
C ARG A 40 -16.65 -1.06 -15.35
N THR A 41 -17.50 -0.24 -15.95
CA THR A 41 -17.96 1.02 -15.36
C THR A 41 -18.80 0.75 -14.13
N ASN A 42 -19.76 -0.17 -14.24
CA ASN A 42 -20.61 -0.58 -13.12
C ASN A 42 -19.79 -1.16 -11.97
N GLU A 43 -18.80 -2.01 -12.25
CA GLU A 43 -17.89 -2.54 -11.23
C GLU A 43 -17.08 -1.46 -10.52
N VAL A 44 -16.60 -0.44 -11.24
CA VAL A 44 -15.86 0.68 -10.63
C VAL A 44 -16.77 1.50 -9.72
N THR A 45 -17.98 1.81 -10.19
CA THR A 45 -18.99 2.52 -9.40
C THR A 45 -19.37 1.71 -8.15
N GLN A 46 -19.64 0.42 -8.29
CA GLN A 46 -19.98 -0.48 -7.19
C GLN A 46 -18.85 -0.58 -6.16
N LYS A 47 -17.59 -0.75 -6.60
CA LYS A 47 -16.43 -0.74 -5.69
C LYS A 47 -16.31 0.57 -4.92
N SER A 48 -16.68 1.70 -5.54
CA SER A 48 -16.65 3.01 -4.87
C SER A 48 -17.77 3.15 -3.84
N THR A 49 -18.98 2.71 -4.16
CA THR A 49 -20.13 2.74 -3.25
C THR A 49 -19.93 1.80 -2.08
N ASP A 50 -19.41 0.59 -2.33
CA ASP A 50 -19.16 -0.40 -1.28
C ASP A 50 -18.11 0.10 -0.28
N LYS A 51 -17.04 0.75 -0.76
CA LYS A 51 -16.06 1.39 0.11
C LYS A 51 -16.68 2.49 0.96
N ARG A 52 -17.53 3.32 0.36
CA ARG A 52 -18.26 4.38 1.06
C ARG A 52 -19.19 3.81 2.13
N ILE A 53 -19.93 2.75 1.81
CA ILE A 53 -20.82 2.05 2.75
C ILE A 53 -20.02 1.49 3.92
N ARG A 54 -18.91 0.79 3.67
CA ARG A 54 -18.04 0.26 4.74
C ARG A 54 -17.46 1.37 5.62
N GLN A 55 -17.07 2.49 5.03
CA GLN A 55 -16.55 3.63 5.78
C GLN A 55 -17.64 4.24 6.69
N LEU A 56 -18.86 4.41 6.18
CA LEU A 56 -20.00 4.90 6.96
C LEU A 56 -20.36 3.92 8.08
N GLN A 57 -20.41 2.62 7.80
CA GLN A 57 -20.64 1.59 8.81
C GLN A 57 -19.58 1.66 9.91
N LYS A 58 -18.30 1.77 9.54
CA LYS A 58 -17.22 1.91 10.51
C LYS A 58 -17.37 3.19 11.35
N GLN A 59 -17.67 4.33 10.72
CA GLN A 59 -17.87 5.59 11.42
C GLN A 59 -19.01 5.50 12.42
N VAL A 60 -20.15 4.91 12.02
CA VAL A 60 -21.29 4.67 12.91
C VAL A 60 -20.88 3.77 14.07
N MET A 61 -20.18 2.67 13.82
CA MET A 61 -19.71 1.77 14.89
C MET A 61 -18.71 2.44 15.84
N ASP A 62 -17.82 3.28 15.32
CA ASP A 62 -16.85 4.04 16.13
C ASP A 62 -17.58 5.07 17.01
N THR A 63 -18.60 5.76 16.47
CA THR A 63 -19.45 6.67 17.27
C THR A 63 -20.23 5.93 18.34
N VAL A 64 -20.86 4.80 18.00
CA VAL A 64 -21.60 3.96 18.96
C VAL A 64 -20.69 3.50 20.11
N LYS A 65 -19.47 3.05 19.79
CA LYS A 65 -18.48 2.64 20.81
C LYS A 65 -17.99 3.78 21.70
N GLN A 66 -17.98 5.01 21.18
CA GLN A 66 -17.59 6.20 21.94
C GLN A 66 -18.69 6.64 22.91
N GLU A 67 -19.95 6.53 22.52
CA GLU A 67 -21.11 6.89 23.36
C GLU A 67 -21.36 5.87 24.49
N PHE A 68 -21.03 4.60 24.29
CA PHE A 68 -21.07 3.61 25.38
C PHE A 68 -19.91 3.83 26.36
N THR A 69 -20.19 4.42 27.53
CA THR A 69 -19.22 4.68 28.59
C THR A 69 -19.17 3.57 29.65
N SER A 70 -20.26 2.82 29.84
CA SER A 70 -20.33 1.66 30.75
C SER A 70 -19.56 0.45 30.21
N ALA A 71 -18.81 -0.24 31.07
CA ALA A 71 -18.05 -1.44 30.71
C ALA A 71 -18.95 -2.64 30.40
N GLU A 72 -20.14 -2.69 30.98
CA GLU A 72 -21.12 -3.75 30.78
C GLU A 72 -21.77 -3.65 29.40
N ASP A 73 -22.10 -2.45 28.95
CA ASP A 73 -22.69 -2.20 27.63
C ASP A 73 -21.70 -2.53 26.50
N LYS A 74 -20.40 -2.26 26.71
CA LYS A 74 -19.34 -2.66 25.77
C LYS A 74 -19.23 -4.18 25.64
N ALA A 75 -19.34 -4.90 26.76
CA ALA A 75 -19.30 -6.36 26.78
C ALA A 75 -20.56 -6.99 26.17
N ILE A 76 -21.71 -6.32 26.28
CA ILE A 76 -22.95 -6.74 25.61
C ILE A 76 -22.84 -6.48 24.11
N LEU A 77 -22.29 -5.34 23.67
CA LEU A 77 -22.09 -5.02 22.26
C LEU A 77 -21.18 -6.06 21.57
N GLU A 78 -20.09 -6.47 22.23
CA GLU A 78 -19.16 -7.50 21.73
C GLU A 78 -19.80 -8.89 21.66
N LYS A 79 -20.76 -9.19 22.55
CA LYS A 79 -21.54 -10.44 22.52
C LYS A 79 -22.68 -10.41 21.51
N CYS A 80 -23.25 -9.22 21.27
CA CYS A 80 -24.33 -8.96 20.33
C CYS A 80 -23.84 -8.70 18.90
N ASP A 81 -22.53 -8.82 18.61
CA ASP A 81 -21.95 -8.83 17.26
C ASP A 81 -22.46 -10.06 16.47
N LEU A 82 -23.76 -10.01 16.16
CA LEU A 82 -24.47 -10.80 15.19
C LEU A 82 -23.85 -10.50 13.82
N LYS A 83 -22.96 -11.39 13.38
CA LYS A 83 -22.85 -11.89 12.00
C LYS A 83 -23.43 -10.96 10.91
N LEU A 84 -22.83 -9.78 10.69
CA LEU A 84 -23.07 -8.98 9.50
C LEU A 84 -21.83 -9.03 8.63
N VAL A 85 -21.89 -9.93 7.64
CA VAL A 85 -20.91 -10.20 6.56
C VAL A 85 -19.70 -11.06 6.97
N GLN A 86 -19.98 -12.34 7.22
CA GLN A 86 -19.09 -13.40 6.73
C GLN A 86 -19.44 -13.66 5.26
N GLN A 87 -18.79 -12.96 4.33
CA GLN A 87 -18.58 -13.47 2.98
C GLN A 87 -17.33 -12.82 2.37
N GLU A 88 -16.25 -13.60 2.44
CA GLU A 88 -15.04 -13.54 1.62
C GLU A 88 -14.44 -12.15 1.38
N GLU A 89 -13.87 -11.58 2.43
CA GLU A 89 -12.66 -10.78 2.25
C GLU A 89 -11.52 -11.74 1.87
N THR A 90 -11.36 -12.01 0.56
CA THR A 90 -10.05 -12.39 0.03
C THR A 90 -9.07 -11.34 0.52
N SER A 91 -8.24 -11.77 1.45
CA SER A 91 -7.49 -10.93 2.35
C SER A 91 -6.43 -10.19 1.54
N LYS A 92 -6.77 -8.99 1.05
CA LYS A 92 -5.75 -7.98 0.78
C LYS A 92 -5.30 -7.48 2.14
N ILE A 93 -4.32 -8.20 2.67
CA ILE A 93 -3.54 -7.90 3.86
C ILE A 93 -3.23 -6.40 3.85
N LYS A 94 -3.99 -5.63 4.63
CA LYS A 94 -3.54 -4.34 5.10
C LYS A 94 -2.47 -4.66 6.12
N ILE A 95 -1.20 -4.60 5.70
CA ILE A 95 -0.05 -4.63 6.60
C ILE A 95 -0.13 -3.34 7.44
N LYS A 96 -0.92 -3.38 8.50
CA LYS A 96 -0.60 -2.65 9.72
C LYS A 96 0.73 -3.25 10.18
N ARG A 97 1.76 -2.42 10.26
CA ARG A 97 3.04 -2.75 10.89
C ARG A 97 2.77 -3.03 12.37
N LYS A 98 2.33 -4.26 12.65
CA LYS A 98 2.40 -4.88 13.95
C LYS A 98 3.84 -5.41 14.03
N SER A 99 4.55 -5.02 15.09
CA SER A 99 5.87 -5.55 15.44
C SER A 99 5.85 -7.07 15.27
N ALA A 100 6.53 -7.54 14.23
CA ALA A 100 6.66 -8.96 13.98
C ALA A 100 7.56 -9.55 15.06
N ASP A 101 7.05 -10.55 15.77
CA ASP A 101 7.88 -11.51 16.50
C ASP A 101 9.00 -11.98 15.57
N TYR A 102 10.23 -11.58 15.88
CA TYR A 102 11.42 -12.03 15.21
C TYR A 102 11.71 -13.45 15.67
N LYS A 103 11.03 -14.41 15.03
CA LYS A 103 11.35 -15.83 15.17
C LYS A 103 12.69 -16.06 14.48
N SER A 104 13.75 -16.12 15.26
CA SER A 104 15.10 -16.47 14.83
C SER A 104 15.07 -17.86 14.19
N GLN A 105 15.03 -17.92 12.86
CA GLN A 105 15.32 -19.13 12.13
C GLN A 105 16.83 -19.31 12.11
N THR A 106 17.36 -19.91 13.17
CA THR A 106 18.67 -20.56 13.17
C THR A 106 18.51 -21.92 12.50
N GLY A 107 18.58 -21.97 11.17
CA GLY A 107 18.48 -23.22 10.43
C GLY A 107 19.02 -23.10 9.00
N ALA A 108 20.01 -23.94 8.69
CA ALA A 108 20.71 -24.09 7.40
C ALA A 108 21.81 -23.07 7.07
N ALA A 109 22.97 -23.24 7.73
CA ALA A 109 24.25 -22.70 7.32
C ALA A 109 24.86 -23.54 6.19
N THR A 110 24.28 -23.54 4.99
CA THR A 110 25.01 -23.86 3.74
C THR A 110 24.37 -23.06 2.59
N SER A 111 25.20 -22.36 1.81
CA SER A 111 24.89 -21.57 0.59
C SER A 111 24.44 -20.08 0.67
N ASN A 112 24.46 -19.41 1.83
CA ASN A 112 24.06 -17.98 1.94
C ASN A 112 25.18 -16.94 1.70
N HIS A 113 26.44 -17.35 1.51
CA HIS A 113 27.56 -16.41 1.33
C HIS A 113 27.34 -15.48 0.13
N GLY A 114 26.87 -16.04 -1.00
CA GLY A 114 26.59 -15.24 -2.21
C GLY A 114 25.49 -14.19 -2.01
N ALA A 115 24.49 -14.47 -1.17
CA ALA A 115 23.43 -13.50 -0.87
C ALA A 115 23.95 -12.31 -0.06
N ILE A 116 24.93 -12.53 0.82
CA ILE A 116 25.59 -11.48 1.61
C ILE A 116 26.52 -10.66 0.72
N ASP A 117 27.27 -11.30 -0.18
CA ASP A 117 28.16 -10.61 -1.13
C ASP A 117 27.38 -9.67 -2.06
N ASP A 118 26.22 -10.12 -2.57
CA ASP A 118 25.31 -9.29 -3.36
C ASP A 118 24.77 -8.08 -2.60
N LEU A 119 24.55 -8.23 -1.29
CA LEU A 119 23.96 -7.20 -0.43
C LEU A 119 24.98 -6.15 0.01
N LYS A 120 26.26 -6.50 0.05
CA LYS A 120 27.36 -5.63 0.50
C LYS A 120 27.40 -4.29 -0.23
N GLY A 121 27.08 -4.29 -1.53
CA GLY A 121 26.98 -3.08 -2.33
C GLY A 121 25.87 -2.11 -1.90
N PHE A 122 24.84 -2.61 -1.19
CA PHE A 122 23.65 -1.87 -0.79
C PHE A 122 23.68 -1.34 0.66
N LEU A 123 24.61 -1.81 1.50
CA LEU A 123 24.64 -1.49 2.93
C LEU A 123 24.79 0.01 3.24
N ASN A 124 25.60 0.75 2.48
CA ASN A 124 25.92 2.16 2.76
C ASN A 124 25.44 3.14 1.67
N ILE A 125 24.63 2.69 0.70
CA ILE A 125 24.24 3.53 -0.45
C ILE A 125 23.55 4.83 0.00
N ASN A 126 22.69 4.76 1.02
CA ASN A 126 21.85 5.89 1.45
C ASN A 126 22.43 6.67 2.63
N GLU A 127 23.65 6.37 3.09
CA GLU A 127 24.24 7.02 4.26
C GLU A 127 24.42 8.53 4.05
N HIS A 128 24.84 8.93 2.85
CA HIS A 128 25.01 10.33 2.46
C HIS A 128 23.70 11.15 2.41
N LEU A 129 22.54 10.49 2.31
CA LEU A 129 21.23 11.13 2.34
C LEU A 129 20.78 11.44 3.76
N GLN A 130 21.38 10.77 4.76
CA GLN A 130 21.17 11.09 6.17
C GLN A 130 22.00 12.33 6.51
N LEU A 131 21.55 13.49 6.00
CA LEU A 131 21.99 14.80 6.47
C LEU A 131 21.52 14.95 7.92
N ARG A 132 22.29 14.36 8.83
CA ARG A 132 22.18 14.62 10.26
C ARG A 132 22.74 16.02 10.48
N ASP A 133 22.02 16.83 11.22
CA ASP A 133 22.49 18.15 11.59
C ASP A 133 23.74 17.98 12.47
N ASN A 134 24.91 18.16 11.87
CA ASN A 134 26.19 17.96 12.56
C ASN A 134 26.41 18.96 13.71
N SER A 135 25.54 19.96 13.84
CA SER A 135 25.60 20.96 14.92
C SER A 135 25.23 20.39 16.28
N ARG A 136 24.37 19.36 16.35
CA ARG A 136 23.94 18.75 17.61
C ARG A 136 23.90 17.23 17.52
N PRO A 137 24.54 16.50 18.44
CA PRO A 137 24.42 15.05 18.49
C PRO A 137 22.95 14.66 18.77
N PRO A 138 22.48 13.54 18.21
CA PRO A 138 21.17 13.00 18.55
C PRO A 138 21.11 12.70 20.05
N PRO A 139 19.91 12.75 20.67
CA PRO A 139 19.75 12.30 22.04
C PRO A 139 20.14 10.81 22.14
N PRO A 140 20.79 10.40 23.24
CA PRO A 140 21.25 9.04 23.41
C PRO A 140 20.08 8.07 23.42
N THR A 141 20.28 6.89 22.81
CA THR A 141 19.25 5.84 22.84
C THR A 141 19.15 5.21 24.23
N ALA A 142 18.03 4.56 24.54
CA ALA A 142 17.85 3.91 25.84
C ALA A 142 18.95 2.85 26.12
N LEU A 143 19.41 2.14 25.09
CA LEU A 143 20.47 1.16 25.21
C LEU A 143 21.83 1.82 25.50
N GLU A 144 22.12 2.95 24.87
CA GLU A 144 23.31 3.76 25.16
C GLU A 144 23.29 4.31 26.59
N ASN A 145 22.12 4.72 27.09
CA ASN A 145 21.99 5.14 28.50
C ASN A 145 22.30 3.98 29.46
N HIS A 146 21.81 2.77 29.17
CA HIS A 146 22.12 1.60 29.98
C HIS A 146 23.61 1.23 29.93
N ILE A 147 24.25 1.35 28.76
CA ILE A 147 25.71 1.18 28.63
C ILE A 147 26.43 2.22 29.50
N ASN A 148 26.04 3.49 29.43
CA ASN A 148 26.63 4.55 30.23
C ASN A 148 26.43 4.32 31.74
N ASP A 149 25.28 3.82 32.16
CA ASP A 149 24.99 3.53 33.56
C ASP A 149 25.79 2.33 34.09
N ALA A 150 25.97 1.28 33.26
CA ALA A 150 26.86 0.15 33.57
C ALA A 150 28.33 0.58 33.68
N ILE A 151 28.78 1.51 32.83
CA ILE A 151 30.13 2.08 32.91
C ILE A 151 30.29 2.88 34.20
N LYS A 152 29.28 3.70 34.58
CA LYS A 152 29.32 4.48 35.83
C LYS A 152 29.34 3.60 37.08
N SER A 153 28.62 2.47 37.06
CA SER A 153 28.64 1.51 38.17
C SER A 153 29.91 0.65 38.21
N GLY A 154 30.74 0.69 37.16
CA GLY A 154 31.98 -0.08 37.06
C GLY A 154 31.78 -1.52 36.57
N ASP A 155 30.60 -1.87 36.09
CA ASP A 155 30.29 -3.21 35.55
C ASP A 155 30.60 -3.28 34.05
N ILE A 156 31.87 -3.60 33.76
CA ILE A 156 32.41 -3.60 32.40
C ILE A 156 31.83 -4.76 31.56
N GLN A 157 31.55 -5.91 32.19
CA GLN A 157 31.06 -7.09 31.47
C GLN A 157 29.66 -6.86 30.90
N THR A 158 28.78 -6.23 31.67
CA THR A 158 27.42 -5.91 31.19
C THR A 158 27.45 -4.81 30.14
N ALA A 159 28.32 -3.80 30.29
CA ALA A 159 28.52 -2.76 29.29
C ALA A 159 28.97 -3.35 27.93
N GLU A 160 29.91 -4.30 27.93
CA GLU A 160 30.38 -4.99 26.73
C GLU A 160 29.25 -5.78 26.06
N SER A 161 28.51 -6.58 26.83
CA SER A 161 27.38 -7.35 26.30
C SER A 161 26.30 -6.45 25.70
N LEU A 162 26.01 -5.30 26.31
CA LEU A 162 25.06 -4.32 25.78
C LEU A 162 25.60 -3.64 24.51
N SER A 163 26.91 -3.39 24.43
CA SER A 163 27.57 -2.85 23.24
C SER A 163 27.49 -3.82 22.06
N ASP A 164 27.77 -5.10 22.26
CA ASP A 164 27.64 -6.13 21.22
C ASP A 164 26.20 -6.26 20.72
N HIS A 165 25.24 -6.16 21.65
CA HIS A 165 23.83 -6.13 21.29
C HIS A 165 23.46 -4.90 20.47
N LEU A 166 23.97 -3.70 20.82
CA LEU A 166 23.79 -2.48 20.04
C LEU A 166 24.33 -2.65 18.61
N ALA A 167 25.55 -3.15 18.48
CA ALA A 167 26.20 -3.38 17.19
C ALA A 167 25.42 -4.37 16.32
N THR A 168 24.91 -5.45 16.93
CA THR A 168 24.08 -6.45 16.23
C THR A 168 22.76 -5.84 15.74
N ARG A 169 22.12 -5.00 16.56
CA ARG A 169 20.89 -4.30 16.19
C ARG A 169 21.12 -3.36 15.00
N GLU A 170 22.15 -2.51 15.08
CA GLU A 170 22.48 -1.56 14.01
C GLU A 170 22.87 -2.26 12.71
N LEU A 171 23.59 -3.38 12.80
CA LEU A 171 23.88 -4.22 11.64
C LEU A 171 22.59 -4.79 11.03
N GLY A 172 21.66 -5.26 11.86
CA GLY A 172 20.35 -5.73 11.42
C GLY A 172 19.57 -4.65 10.66
N GLU A 173 19.55 -3.41 11.16
CA GLU A 173 18.91 -2.28 10.47
C GLU A 173 19.54 -1.98 9.11
N LYS A 174 20.88 -2.04 9.02
CA LYS A 174 21.60 -1.87 7.74
C LYS A 174 21.26 -2.97 6.74
N ILE A 175 21.18 -4.22 7.19
CA ILE A 175 20.79 -5.36 6.34
C ILE A 175 19.36 -5.17 5.82
N VAL A 176 18.42 -4.79 6.68
CA VAL A 176 17.02 -4.53 6.26
C VAL A 176 16.97 -3.41 5.22
N SER A 177 17.67 -2.29 5.46
CA SER A 177 17.72 -1.18 4.52
C SER A 177 18.33 -1.59 3.17
N ALA A 178 19.37 -2.43 3.19
CA ALA A 178 20.02 -2.92 1.99
C ALA A 178 19.13 -3.87 1.17
N ILE A 179 18.34 -4.73 1.85
CA ILE A 179 17.34 -5.60 1.19
C ILE A 179 16.28 -4.74 0.50
N ASP A 180 15.77 -3.71 1.18
CA ASP A 180 14.80 -2.78 0.61
C ASP A 180 15.37 -2.04 -0.61
N ALA A 181 16.62 -1.58 -0.53
CA ALA A 181 17.30 -0.92 -1.64
C ALA A 181 17.51 -1.85 -2.85
N LYS A 182 17.89 -3.11 -2.61
CA LYS A 182 18.02 -4.13 -3.65
C LYS A 182 16.68 -4.35 -4.36
N LYS A 183 15.61 -4.56 -3.60
CA LYS A 183 14.26 -4.78 -4.13
C LYS A 183 13.78 -3.59 -4.97
N PHE A 184 14.00 -2.36 -4.48
CA PHE A 184 13.66 -1.15 -5.22
C PHE A 184 14.41 -1.05 -6.56
N MET A 185 15.69 -1.40 -6.58
CA MET A 185 16.49 -1.39 -7.81
C MET A 185 16.03 -2.43 -8.83
N GLU A 186 15.61 -3.61 -8.38
CA GLU A 186 15.02 -4.64 -9.25
C GLU A 186 13.68 -4.18 -9.82
N GLU A 187 12.79 -3.64 -8.98
CA GLU A 187 11.51 -3.08 -9.40
C GLU A 187 11.69 -1.94 -10.41
N LYS A 188 12.64 -1.03 -10.16
CA LYS A 188 12.96 0.08 -11.07
C LYS A 188 13.48 -0.42 -12.41
N LYS A 189 14.34 -1.45 -12.44
CA LYS A 189 14.82 -2.06 -13.69
C LYS A 189 13.68 -2.67 -14.50
N VAL A 190 12.75 -3.37 -13.84
CA VAL A 190 11.56 -3.96 -14.47
C VAL A 190 10.65 -2.85 -15.04
N GLU A 191 10.41 -1.80 -14.26
CA GLU A 191 9.59 -0.67 -14.70
C GLU A 191 10.22 0.04 -15.91
N GLU A 192 11.52 0.34 -15.86
CA GLU A 192 12.25 0.93 -16.98
C GLU A 192 12.23 0.06 -18.23
N ALA A 193 12.38 -1.27 -18.09
CA ALA A 193 12.28 -2.21 -19.21
C ALA A 193 10.86 -2.19 -19.81
N SER A 194 9.82 -2.19 -18.98
CA SER A 194 8.43 -2.08 -19.44
C SER A 194 8.15 -0.73 -20.10
N ALA A 195 8.73 0.36 -19.60
CA ALA A 195 8.60 1.69 -20.15
C ALA A 195 9.33 1.82 -21.50
N LYS A 196 10.52 1.23 -21.62
CA LYS A 196 11.26 1.13 -22.90
C LYS A 196 10.49 0.30 -23.93
N ALA A 197 9.87 -0.81 -23.53
CA ALA A 197 9.03 -1.62 -24.42
C ALA A 197 7.76 -0.88 -24.87
N LYS A 198 7.16 -0.08 -23.98
CA LYS A 198 5.98 0.75 -24.29
C LYS A 198 6.31 2.04 -25.07
N ARG A 199 7.57 2.50 -25.03
CA ARG A 199 8.02 3.67 -25.80
C ARG A 199 7.95 3.34 -27.28
N LYS A 200 6.91 3.85 -27.95
CA LYS A 200 6.84 3.87 -29.42
C LYS A 200 8.09 4.60 -29.94
N ARG A 201 8.67 4.10 -31.04
CA ARG A 201 9.77 4.81 -31.72
C ARG A 201 9.28 6.23 -32.02
N LYS A 202 10.03 7.24 -31.55
CA LYS A 202 9.79 8.62 -31.98
C LYS A 202 9.94 8.60 -33.49
N LEU A 203 8.84 8.84 -34.18
CA LEU A 203 8.75 8.78 -35.61
C LEU A 203 9.27 10.14 -36.10
N ASN A 204 10.31 10.17 -36.93
CA ASN A 204 11.09 11.38 -37.28
C ASN A 204 10.31 12.42 -38.13
N TRP A 205 8.98 12.41 -38.13
CA TRP A 205 8.16 13.35 -38.91
C TRP A 205 7.96 14.71 -38.23
N GLY A 206 8.69 15.00 -37.15
CA GLY A 206 8.78 16.35 -36.61
C GLY A 206 9.69 17.20 -37.49
N PHE A 207 9.23 18.40 -37.83
CA PHE A 207 10.00 19.47 -38.45
C PHE A 207 11.42 19.52 -37.87
N GLU A 208 12.41 19.12 -38.68
CA GLU A 208 13.81 19.31 -38.36
C GLU A 208 14.03 20.83 -38.32
N PRO A 209 14.45 21.43 -37.18
CA PRO A 209 14.67 22.87 -37.13
C PRO A 209 15.77 23.19 -38.12
N LYS A 210 15.38 23.68 -39.30
CA LYS A 210 16.30 24.16 -40.32
C LYS A 210 17.25 25.13 -39.61
N HIS A 211 18.55 24.80 -39.60
CA HIS A 211 19.52 25.61 -38.89
C HIS A 211 19.39 27.05 -39.41
N ARG A 212 19.36 28.03 -38.50
CA ARG A 212 19.07 29.46 -38.81
C ARG A 212 19.98 30.09 -39.88
N TRP A 213 21.07 29.42 -40.27
CA TRP A 213 21.94 29.83 -41.36
C TRP A 213 21.45 29.42 -42.76
N GLU A 214 20.47 28.53 -42.89
CA GLU A 214 19.90 28.09 -44.18
C GLU A 214 18.60 28.82 -44.59
N THR A 215 18.00 29.64 -43.71
CA THR A 215 16.78 30.42 -44.02
C THR A 215 17.08 31.84 -44.48
N LYS A 216 18.36 32.21 -44.59
CA LYS A 216 18.81 33.52 -45.07
C LYS A 216 19.85 33.35 -46.17
N GLY A 217 19.45 32.69 -47.25
CA GLY A 217 20.18 32.64 -48.51
C GLY A 217 19.19 32.62 -49.67
N ASN A 218 19.37 33.56 -50.60
CA ASN A 218 18.53 33.95 -51.75
C ASN A 218 17.34 34.86 -51.36
N MET A 219 17.34 36.16 -51.68
CA MET A 219 17.22 36.78 -53.02
C MET A 219 16.08 36.19 -53.85
#